data_AF-A0A2A4TIJ7-F1
#
_entry.id   AF-A0A2A4TIJ7-F1
#
_cell.length_a   1.000
_cell.length_b   1.000
_cell.length_c   1.000
_cell.angle_alpha   90.00
_cell.angle_beta   90.00
_cell.angle_gamma   90.00
#
_symmetry.space_group_name_H-M   'P 1'
#
loop_
_entity.id
_entity.type
_entity.pdbx_description
1 polymer ?
#
loop_
_entity_poly.entity_id
_entity_poly.type
_entity_poly.pdbx_seq_one_letter_code
_entity_poly.pdbx_strand_id
1 'polypeptide(L)'
;MDMNVIGLHIHELRNQCRFIEASVGILNQSMENQASVGVFFALQNIMLGTNQISRLLWTPRKKGKERAASLREALDLPEKYPLNNDGILTLVDHADEANDQWISQSKDQYVLYDFIGEIDNSPHKEVETRNIFRAFDTTTKIYTYLGTSFNLEALLKAVGDVSNRVNQIHRRLYPDQWKEAEAEKAEPGVKETPAEKPAAKKAVPKKAAAKKTPAKKAAAKKSVPKKAAAKK
;
A
#
# COMPACT_ATOMS: atom_id res chain seq x y z
N MET A 1 -17.08 -10.67 -23.71
CA MET A 1 -16.41 -11.46 -22.65
C MET A 1 -17.48 -12.08 -21.76
N ASP A 2 -17.25 -13.27 -21.20
CA ASP A 2 -18.19 -13.91 -20.26
C ASP A 2 -18.42 -13.00 -19.03
N MET A 3 -19.68 -12.89 -18.60
CA MET A 3 -20.11 -12.05 -17.48
C MET A 3 -19.41 -12.45 -16.17
N ASN A 4 -19.13 -13.74 -15.97
CA ASN A 4 -18.41 -14.22 -14.80
C ASN A 4 -16.96 -13.71 -14.74
N VAL A 5 -16.30 -13.64 -15.89
CA VAL A 5 -14.92 -13.14 -16.02
C VAL A 5 -14.86 -11.63 -15.80
N ILE A 6 -15.84 -10.89 -16.34
CA ILE A 6 -15.98 -9.45 -16.07
C ILE A 6 -16.23 -9.21 -14.58
N GLY A 7 -17.13 -9.99 -13.97
CA GLY A 7 -17.48 -9.87 -12.55
C GLY A 7 -16.27 -10.00 -11.62
N LEU A 8 -15.36 -10.96 -11.89
CA LEU A 8 -14.13 -11.11 -11.11
C LEU A 8 -13.23 -9.87 -11.21
N HIS A 9 -13.09 -9.28 -12.40
CA HIS A 9 -12.30 -8.07 -12.59
C HIS A 9 -12.95 -6.84 -11.94
N ILE A 10 -14.28 -6.72 -11.98
CA ILE A 10 -15.02 -5.67 -11.26
C ILE A 10 -14.83 -5.82 -9.75
N HIS A 11 -14.87 -7.04 -9.23
CA HIS A 11 -14.60 -7.32 -7.82
C HIS A 11 -13.17 -6.94 -7.42
N GLU A 12 -12.18 -7.29 -8.25
CA GLU A 12 -10.79 -6.93 -8.00
C GLU A 12 -10.57 -5.41 -8.03
N LEU A 13 -11.13 -4.70 -9.02
CA LEU A 13 -11.09 -3.23 -9.07
C LEU A 13 -11.69 -2.61 -7.80
N ARG A 14 -12.77 -3.18 -7.26
CA ARG A 14 -13.37 -2.73 -6.01
C ARG A 14 -12.42 -2.93 -4.84
N ASN A 15 -11.78 -4.08 -4.75
CA ASN A 15 -10.83 -4.37 -3.67
C ASN A 15 -9.65 -3.41 -3.71
N GLN A 16 -9.08 -3.14 -4.88
CA GLN A 16 -8.00 -2.15 -5.03
C GLN A 16 -8.43 -0.75 -4.60
N CYS A 17 -9.65 -0.31 -4.96
CA CYS A 17 -10.18 0.98 -4.48
C CYS A 17 -10.28 1.02 -2.95
N ARG A 18 -10.74 -0.06 -2.31
CA ARG A 18 -10.86 -0.15 -0.85
C ARG A 18 -9.50 -0.21 -0.15
N PHE A 19 -8.51 -0.87 -0.74
CA PHE A 19 -7.14 -0.89 -0.21
C PHE A 19 -6.49 0.49 -0.28
N ILE A 20 -6.74 1.24 -1.35
CA ILE A 20 -6.31 2.64 -1.46
C ILE A 20 -7.01 3.48 -0.39
N GLU A 21 -8.32 3.35 -0.20
CA GLU A 21 -9.06 4.07 0.85
C GLU A 21 -8.51 3.79 2.26
N ALA A 22 -8.25 2.52 2.59
CA ALA A 22 -7.61 2.15 3.84
C ALA A 22 -6.21 2.78 3.97
N SER A 23 -5.43 2.80 2.88
CA SER A 23 -4.10 3.42 2.85
C SER A 23 -4.17 4.95 3.04
N VAL A 24 -5.20 5.63 2.52
CA VAL A 24 -5.44 7.05 2.81
C VAL A 24 -5.73 7.27 4.29
N GLY A 25 -6.47 6.37 4.93
CA GLY A 25 -6.66 6.38 6.39
C GLY A 25 -5.33 6.30 7.16
N ILE A 26 -4.45 5.37 6.75
CA ILE A 26 -3.11 5.23 7.34
C ILE A 26 -2.24 6.47 7.06
N LEU A 27 -2.33 7.05 5.87
CA LEU A 27 -1.61 8.28 5.52
C LEU A 27 -1.99 9.41 6.47
N ASN A 28 -3.30 9.67 6.62
CA ASN A 28 -3.79 10.74 7.49
C ASN A 28 -3.37 10.53 8.95
N GLN A 29 -3.53 9.31 9.46
CA GLN A 29 -3.09 8.95 10.82
C GLN A 29 -1.57 9.12 10.99
N SER A 30 -0.78 8.74 9.99
CA SER A 30 0.68 8.85 10.04
C SER A 30 1.14 10.30 9.96
N MET A 31 0.46 11.14 9.17
CA MET A 31 0.68 12.58 9.11
C MET A 31 0.40 13.24 10.46
N GLU A 32 -0.72 12.91 11.10
CA GLU A 32 -1.10 13.43 12.42
C GLU A 32 -0.09 13.04 13.51
N ASN A 33 0.36 11.78 13.50
CA ASN A 33 1.33 11.27 14.46
C ASN A 33 2.79 11.59 14.08
N GLN A 34 3.02 12.34 13.00
CA GLN A 34 4.36 12.64 12.46
C GLN A 34 5.23 11.39 12.22
N ALA A 35 4.59 10.27 11.89
CA ALA A 35 5.23 8.98 11.68
C ALA A 35 5.68 8.83 10.21
N SER A 36 6.89 9.30 9.90
CA SER A 36 7.42 9.34 8.52
C SER A 36 7.38 8.01 7.77
N VAL A 37 7.75 6.91 8.43
CA VAL A 37 7.69 5.56 7.84
C VAL A 37 6.25 5.19 7.48
N GLY A 38 5.28 5.53 8.33
CA GLY A 38 3.86 5.29 8.08
C GLY A 38 3.34 6.10 6.89
N VAL A 39 3.80 7.35 6.72
CA VAL A 39 3.49 8.20 5.57
C VAL A 39 3.96 7.54 4.28
N PHE A 40 5.24 7.17 4.17
CA PHE A 40 5.74 6.54 2.95
C PHE A 40 5.18 5.14 2.71
N PHE A 41 4.92 4.37 3.76
CA PHE A 41 4.21 3.09 3.65
C PHE A 41 2.82 3.30 3.02
N ALA A 42 2.05 4.27 3.51
CA ALA A 42 0.73 4.57 2.96
C ALA A 42 0.81 5.06 1.51
N LEU A 43 1.73 5.99 1.21
CA LEU A 43 1.96 6.50 -0.14
C LEU A 43 2.31 5.39 -1.13
N GLN A 44 3.21 4.48 -0.74
CA GLN A 44 3.57 3.33 -1.56
C GLN A 44 2.35 2.44 -1.85
N ASN A 45 1.52 2.14 -0.85
CA ASN A 45 0.32 1.33 -1.05
C ASN A 45 -0.72 2.04 -1.94
N ILE A 46 -0.91 3.35 -1.79
CA ILE A 46 -1.76 4.15 -2.69
C ILE A 46 -1.28 4.03 -4.13
N MET A 47 0.02 4.22 -4.37
CA MET A 47 0.59 4.18 -5.72
C MET A 47 0.55 2.77 -6.32
N LEU A 48 0.81 1.73 -5.54
CA LEU A 48 0.71 0.34 -6.00
C LEU A 48 -0.73 -0.05 -6.35
N GLY A 49 -1.71 0.29 -5.51
CA GLY A 49 -3.13 0.05 -5.82
C GLY A 49 -3.57 0.82 -7.08
N THR A 50 -3.11 2.07 -7.22
CA THR A 50 -3.37 2.89 -8.40
C THR A 50 -2.75 2.27 -9.66
N ASN A 51 -1.51 1.79 -9.60
CA ASN A 51 -0.86 1.06 -10.70
C ASN A 51 -1.70 -0.17 -11.11
N GLN A 52 -2.21 -0.94 -10.14
CA GLN A 52 -3.02 -2.12 -10.42
C GLN A 52 -4.35 -1.77 -11.11
N ILE A 53 -5.08 -0.77 -10.60
CA ILE A 53 -6.30 -0.25 -11.25
C ILE A 53 -5.99 0.18 -12.69
N SER A 54 -4.92 0.97 -12.86
CA SER A 54 -4.53 1.52 -14.14
C SER A 54 -4.17 0.43 -15.15
N ARG A 55 -3.44 -0.60 -14.73
CA ARG A 55 -3.04 -1.71 -15.60
C ARG A 55 -4.19 -2.67 -15.92
N LEU A 56 -5.21 -2.76 -15.07
CA LEU A 56 -6.42 -3.52 -15.38
C LEU A 56 -7.25 -2.81 -16.47
N LEU A 57 -7.36 -1.49 -16.39
CA LEU A 57 -8.22 -0.65 -17.25
C LEU A 57 -7.53 -0.14 -18.53
N TRP A 58 -6.22 0.15 -18.49
CA TRP A 58 -5.40 0.67 -19.60
C TRP A 58 -4.10 -0.12 -19.71
N THR A 59 -4.20 -1.43 -19.93
CA THR A 59 -3.01 -2.27 -19.97
C THR A 59 -2.06 -1.89 -21.12
N PRO A 60 -0.75 -1.68 -20.85
CA PRO A 60 0.21 -1.42 -21.93
C PRO A 60 0.53 -2.68 -22.73
N ARG A 61 0.24 -3.87 -22.17
CA ARG A 61 0.57 -5.16 -22.77
C ARG A 61 -0.44 -5.54 -23.85
N LYS A 62 0.04 -6.10 -24.96
CA LYS A 62 -0.84 -6.61 -26.05
C LYS A 62 -1.86 -7.62 -25.52
N LYS A 63 -1.42 -8.53 -24.65
CA LYS A 63 -2.30 -9.46 -23.94
C LYS A 63 -3.12 -8.71 -22.89
N GLY A 64 -4.44 -8.71 -23.05
CA GLY A 64 -5.37 -8.06 -22.13
C GLY A 64 -5.94 -6.72 -22.62
N LYS A 65 -5.57 -6.24 -23.81
CA LYS A 65 -6.17 -5.02 -24.39
C LYS A 65 -7.69 -5.13 -24.55
N GLU A 66 -8.16 -6.28 -25.02
CA GLU A 66 -9.60 -6.55 -25.14
C GLU A 66 -10.31 -6.53 -23.78
N ARG A 67 -9.73 -7.18 -22.75
CA ARG A 67 -10.24 -7.13 -21.36
C ARG A 67 -10.32 -5.68 -20.87
N ALA A 68 -9.23 -4.94 -21.02
CA ALA A 68 -9.12 -3.56 -20.58
C ALA A 68 -10.18 -2.67 -21.26
N ALA A 69 -10.36 -2.83 -22.59
CA ALA A 69 -11.39 -2.13 -23.35
C ALA A 69 -12.81 -2.48 -22.86
N SER A 70 -13.12 -3.77 -22.70
CA SER A 70 -14.44 -4.20 -22.20
C SER A 70 -14.73 -3.70 -20.78
N LEU A 71 -13.72 -3.65 -19.91
CA LEU A 71 -13.90 -3.09 -18.56
C LEU A 71 -14.17 -1.59 -18.58
N ARG A 72 -13.46 -0.85 -19.43
CA ARG A 72 -13.69 0.60 -19.59
C ARG A 72 -15.04 0.90 -20.20
N GLU A 73 -15.47 0.12 -21.19
CA GLU A 73 -16.81 0.21 -21.76
C GLU A 73 -17.88 -0.04 -20.69
N ALA A 74 -17.73 -1.12 -19.90
CA ALA A 74 -18.68 -1.43 -18.82
C ALA A 74 -18.75 -0.32 -17.76
N LEU A 75 -17.62 0.33 -17.45
CA LEU A 75 -17.52 1.41 -16.47
C LEU A 75 -17.78 2.80 -17.06
N ASP A 76 -18.01 2.92 -18.37
CA ASP A 76 -18.13 4.19 -19.07
C ASP A 76 -16.93 5.13 -18.81
N LEU A 77 -15.72 4.59 -18.98
CA LEU A 77 -14.47 5.31 -18.79
C LEU A 77 -13.82 5.67 -20.14
N PRO A 78 -13.44 6.93 -20.37
CA PRO A 78 -12.78 7.34 -21.60
C PRO A 78 -11.33 6.82 -21.69
N GLU A 79 -10.76 6.86 -22.89
CA GLU A 79 -9.34 6.55 -23.10
C GLU A 79 -8.42 7.54 -22.38
N LYS A 80 -8.69 8.84 -22.53
CA LYS A 80 -7.95 9.91 -21.83
C LYS A 80 -8.51 10.06 -20.42
N TYR A 81 -7.76 9.57 -19.44
CA TYR A 81 -8.18 9.56 -18.05
C TYR A 81 -6.96 9.73 -17.12
N PRO A 82 -7.06 10.36 -15.93
CA PRO A 82 -5.90 10.60 -15.06
C PRO A 82 -5.11 9.36 -14.66
N LEU A 83 -5.77 8.20 -14.56
CA LEU A 83 -5.15 6.90 -14.27
C LEU A 83 -4.48 6.26 -15.50
N ASN A 84 -4.80 6.72 -16.72
CA ASN A 84 -4.08 6.33 -17.93
C ASN A 84 -2.85 7.22 -18.12
N ASN A 85 -1.89 7.07 -17.21
CA ASN A 85 -0.64 7.83 -17.18
C ASN A 85 0.53 6.86 -17.21
N ASP A 86 1.50 7.10 -18.10
CA ASP A 86 2.64 6.20 -18.28
C ASP A 86 3.43 6.00 -16.99
N GLY A 87 3.72 7.07 -16.24
CA GLY A 87 4.43 6.98 -14.96
C GLY A 87 3.70 6.13 -13.91
N ILE A 88 2.37 6.13 -13.94
CA ILE A 88 1.57 5.21 -13.11
C ILE A 88 1.65 3.79 -13.65
N LEU A 89 1.45 3.60 -14.96
CA LEU A 89 1.42 2.27 -15.59
C LEU A 89 2.74 1.52 -15.45
N THR A 90 3.88 2.23 -15.57
CA THR A 90 5.23 1.67 -15.51
C THR A 90 5.86 1.70 -14.13
N LEU A 91 5.14 2.18 -13.09
CA LEU A 91 5.67 2.41 -11.74
C LEU A 91 6.51 1.25 -11.17
N VAL A 92 6.10 0.01 -11.44
CA VAL A 92 6.77 -1.21 -10.93
C VAL A 92 7.39 -2.07 -12.04
N ASP A 93 7.29 -1.64 -13.30
CA ASP A 93 7.92 -2.37 -14.39
C ASP A 93 9.44 -2.15 -14.31
N HIS A 94 10.21 -3.24 -14.32
CA HIS A 94 11.69 -3.20 -14.28
C HIS A 94 12.23 -2.29 -13.16
N ALA A 95 11.63 -2.36 -11.96
CA ALA A 95 11.92 -1.43 -10.86
C ALA A 95 13.40 -1.40 -10.45
N ASP A 96 14.10 -2.52 -10.59
CA ASP A 96 15.55 -2.63 -10.41
C ASP A 96 16.31 -1.80 -11.46
N GLU A 97 16.01 -2.01 -12.75
CA GLU A 97 16.63 -1.25 -13.85
C GLU A 97 16.32 0.25 -13.76
N ALA A 98 15.08 0.61 -13.43
CA ALA A 98 14.64 2.00 -13.27
C ALA A 98 15.39 2.69 -12.12
N ASN A 99 15.60 1.98 -11.01
CA ASN A 99 16.37 2.48 -9.88
C ASN A 99 17.84 2.68 -10.25
N ASP A 100 18.47 1.72 -10.94
CA ASP A 100 19.86 1.83 -11.39
C ASP A 100 20.06 2.98 -12.39
N GLN A 101 19.11 3.15 -13.33
CA GLN A 101 19.12 4.26 -14.27
C GLN A 101 19.01 5.60 -13.54
N TRP A 102 18.10 5.71 -12.57
CA TRP A 102 17.92 6.92 -11.78
C TRP A 102 19.18 7.26 -10.95
N ILE A 103 19.81 6.25 -10.33
CA ILE A 103 21.09 6.42 -9.61
C ILE A 103 22.19 6.92 -10.55
N SER A 104 22.27 6.36 -11.77
CA SER A 104 23.26 6.81 -12.75
C SER A 104 23.05 8.27 -13.18
N GLN A 105 21.80 8.75 -13.23
CA GLN A 105 21.47 10.10 -13.66
C GLN A 105 21.64 11.15 -12.55
N SER A 106 21.48 10.74 -11.29
CA SER A 106 21.61 11.60 -10.10
C SER A 106 23.04 11.65 -9.55
N LYS A 107 23.99 11.01 -10.24
CA LYS A 107 25.39 10.98 -9.83
C LYS A 107 25.96 12.40 -9.72
N ASP A 108 26.71 12.64 -8.64
CA ASP A 108 27.34 13.93 -8.32
C ASP A 108 26.35 15.09 -8.08
N GLN A 109 25.04 14.80 -7.95
CA GLN A 109 24.01 15.78 -7.61
C GLN A 109 23.66 15.72 -6.12
N TYR A 110 23.11 16.81 -5.60
CA TYR A 110 22.43 16.78 -4.30
C TYR A 110 21.09 16.06 -4.45
N VAL A 111 20.91 14.97 -3.72
CA VAL A 111 19.68 14.17 -3.76
C VAL A 111 18.85 14.39 -2.51
N LEU A 112 17.55 14.62 -2.72
CA LEU A 112 16.55 14.64 -1.66
C LEU A 112 15.96 13.25 -1.45
N TYR A 113 16.08 12.73 -0.22
CA TYR A 113 15.58 11.42 0.19
C TYR A 113 14.55 11.56 1.31
N ASP A 114 13.44 10.84 1.18
CA ASP A 114 12.42 10.64 2.21
C ASP A 114 11.96 11.94 2.92
N PHE A 115 11.79 13.02 2.15
CA PHE A 115 11.33 14.30 2.68
C PHE A 115 9.80 14.38 2.78
N ILE A 116 9.29 14.88 3.90
CA ILE A 116 7.86 15.17 4.10
C ILE A 116 7.76 16.59 4.62
N GLY A 117 7.07 17.46 3.90
CA GLY A 117 6.90 18.86 4.29
C GLY A 117 6.63 19.75 3.09
N GLU A 118 6.73 21.06 3.27
CA GLU A 118 6.56 22.02 2.18
C GLU A 118 7.90 22.27 1.48
N ILE A 119 8.03 21.90 0.21
CA ILE A 119 9.31 21.97 -0.51
C ILE A 119 9.72 23.43 -0.73
N ASP A 120 8.80 24.27 -1.22
CA ASP A 120 9.06 25.66 -1.59
C ASP A 120 9.56 26.53 -0.42
N ASN A 121 9.11 26.22 0.80
CA ASN A 121 9.50 26.91 2.03
C ASN A 121 10.58 26.16 2.84
N SER A 122 11.24 25.16 2.23
CA SER A 122 12.31 24.39 2.86
C SER A 122 13.70 24.76 2.28
N PRO A 123 14.79 24.30 2.91
CA PRO A 123 16.12 24.34 2.30
C PRO A 123 16.24 23.57 0.97
N HIS A 124 15.22 22.79 0.60
CA HIS A 124 15.22 21.93 -0.59
C HIS A 124 14.47 22.55 -1.79
N LYS A 125 14.03 23.80 -1.70
CA LYS A 125 13.27 24.48 -2.78
C LYS A 125 13.98 24.55 -4.14
N GLU A 126 15.30 24.43 -4.16
CA GLU A 126 16.13 24.46 -5.38
C GLU A 126 16.46 23.05 -5.91
N VAL A 127 16.00 21.99 -5.23
CA VAL A 127 16.24 20.62 -5.67
C VAL A 127 15.38 20.34 -6.90
N GLU A 128 16.04 20.10 -8.03
CA GLU A 128 15.35 19.67 -9.25
C GLU A 128 14.61 18.35 -9.03
N THR A 129 13.40 18.22 -9.57
CA THR A 129 12.55 17.03 -9.39
C THR A 129 13.28 15.74 -9.74
N ARG A 130 14.09 15.72 -10.81
CA ARG A 130 14.87 14.53 -11.21
C ARG A 130 15.83 14.03 -10.13
N ASN A 131 16.26 14.90 -9.21
CA ASN A 131 17.15 14.59 -8.10
C ASN A 131 16.39 14.27 -6.79
N ILE A 132 15.06 14.10 -6.86
CA ILE A 132 14.26 13.67 -5.71
C ILE A 132 14.04 12.16 -5.82
N PHE A 133 14.62 11.41 -4.88
CA PHE A 133 14.39 9.97 -4.78
C PHE A 133 12.99 9.69 -4.25
N ARG A 134 12.60 10.40 -3.19
CA ARG A 134 11.29 10.31 -2.57
C ARG A 134 10.98 11.57 -1.79
N ALA A 135 9.84 12.18 -2.06
CA ALA A 135 9.34 13.29 -1.25
C ALA A 135 7.81 13.37 -1.31
N PHE A 136 7.20 13.87 -0.24
CA PHE A 136 5.78 14.22 -0.23
C PHE A 136 5.62 15.68 0.20
N ASP A 137 5.17 16.50 -0.74
CA ASP A 137 4.87 17.90 -0.48
C ASP A 137 3.49 18.03 0.19
N THR A 138 3.48 18.50 1.43
CA THR A 138 2.26 18.56 2.23
C THR A 138 1.31 19.68 1.83
N THR A 139 1.80 20.70 1.11
CA THR A 139 1.00 21.85 0.67
C THR A 139 0.33 21.54 -0.67
N THR A 140 1.13 21.15 -1.67
CA THR A 140 0.66 20.86 -3.03
C THR A 140 0.09 19.44 -3.21
N LYS A 141 0.27 18.56 -2.21
CA LYS A 141 -0.10 17.14 -2.25
C LYS A 141 0.58 16.37 -3.37
N ILE A 142 1.77 16.81 -3.78
CA ILE A 142 2.57 16.14 -4.79
C ILE A 142 3.47 15.11 -4.11
N TYR A 143 3.30 13.84 -4.49
CA TYR A 143 4.23 12.78 -4.16
C TYR A 143 5.22 12.60 -5.31
N THR A 144 6.51 12.69 -5.02
CA THR A 144 7.58 12.43 -6.00
C THR A 144 8.31 11.15 -5.64
N TYR A 145 8.50 10.27 -6.63
CA TYR A 145 9.26 9.03 -6.51
C TYR A 145 10.11 8.83 -7.75
N LEU A 146 11.43 8.60 -7.56
CA LEU A 146 12.41 8.47 -8.64
C LEU A 146 12.28 9.59 -9.70
N GLY A 147 12.15 10.83 -9.22
CA GLY A 147 11.99 12.01 -10.06
C GLY A 147 10.68 12.13 -10.85
N THR A 148 9.72 11.24 -10.63
CA THR A 148 8.38 11.34 -11.20
C THR A 148 7.40 11.87 -10.16
N SER A 149 6.68 12.94 -10.49
CA SER A 149 5.73 13.60 -9.59
C SER A 149 4.28 13.20 -9.89
N PHE A 150 3.54 12.92 -8.82
CA PHE A 150 2.14 12.51 -8.85
C PHE A 150 1.32 13.46 -7.96
N ASN A 151 0.34 14.15 -8.53
CA ASN A 151 -0.63 14.91 -7.75
C ASN A 151 -1.61 13.92 -7.10
N LEU A 152 -1.45 13.69 -5.78
CA LEU A 152 -2.27 12.69 -5.08
C LEU A 152 -3.73 13.09 -4.98
N GLU A 153 -4.05 14.37 -4.86
CA GLU A 153 -5.44 14.82 -4.77
C GLU A 153 -6.20 14.50 -6.07
N ALA A 154 -5.63 14.87 -7.22
CA ALA A 154 -6.18 14.54 -8.53
C ALA A 154 -6.26 13.02 -8.73
N LEU A 155 -5.27 12.29 -8.24
CA LEU A 155 -5.22 10.84 -8.35
C LEU A 155 -6.32 10.16 -7.54
N LEU A 156 -6.46 10.53 -6.26
CA LEU A 156 -7.47 9.99 -5.36
C LEU A 156 -8.88 10.38 -5.81
N LYS A 157 -9.06 11.55 -6.42
CA LYS A 157 -10.33 11.92 -7.06
C LYS A 157 -10.68 10.98 -8.22
N ALA A 158 -9.71 10.63 -9.07
CA ALA A 158 -9.92 9.68 -10.16
C ALA A 158 -10.19 8.26 -9.64
N VAL A 159 -9.48 7.82 -8.59
CA VAL A 159 -9.77 6.54 -7.91
C VAL A 159 -11.18 6.55 -7.32
N GLY A 160 -11.62 7.66 -6.73
CA GLY A 160 -12.98 7.82 -6.21
C GLY A 160 -14.06 7.69 -7.29
N ASP A 161 -13.86 8.30 -8.46
CA ASP A 161 -14.77 8.14 -9.61
C ASP A 161 -14.83 6.68 -10.10
N VAL A 162 -13.68 6.03 -10.26
CA VAL A 162 -13.63 4.58 -10.59
C VAL A 162 -14.34 3.74 -9.52
N SER A 163 -14.09 4.00 -8.23
CA SER A 163 -14.71 3.29 -7.12
C SER A 163 -16.24 3.41 -7.16
N ASN A 164 -16.77 4.60 -7.44
CA ASN A 164 -18.21 4.83 -7.56
C ASN A 164 -18.82 4.00 -8.69
N ARG A 165 -18.22 4.04 -9.89
CA ARG A 165 -18.66 3.28 -11.07
C ARG A 165 -18.59 1.78 -10.83
N VAL A 166 -17.48 1.30 -10.25
CA VAL A 166 -17.28 -0.10 -9.89
C VAL A 166 -18.30 -0.56 -8.87
N ASN A 167 -18.59 0.22 -7.82
CA ASN A 167 -19.58 -0.14 -6.81
C ASN A 167 -21.00 -0.21 -7.39
N GLN A 168 -21.36 0.67 -8.33
CA GLN A 168 -22.66 0.60 -9.02
C GLN A 168 -22.83 -0.71 -9.80
N ILE A 169 -21.81 -1.13 -10.55
CA ILE A 169 -21.84 -2.41 -11.28
C ILE A 169 -21.79 -3.59 -10.31
N HIS A 170 -20.93 -3.53 -9.31
CA HIS A 170 -20.77 -4.62 -8.34
C HIS A 170 -22.05 -4.89 -7.56
N ARG A 171 -22.85 -3.86 -7.23
CA ARG A 171 -24.18 -4.05 -6.61
C ARG A 171 -25.14 -4.82 -7.50
N ARG A 172 -25.08 -4.58 -8.82
CA ARG A 172 -25.92 -5.29 -9.80
C ARG A 172 -25.48 -6.74 -9.99
N LEU A 173 -24.17 -6.99 -9.99
CA LEU A 173 -23.61 -8.33 -10.19
C LEU A 173 -23.67 -9.21 -8.93
N TYR A 174 -23.57 -8.61 -7.74
CA TYR A 174 -23.47 -9.33 -6.47
C TYR A 174 -24.39 -8.73 -5.39
N PRO A 175 -25.73 -8.72 -5.58
CA PRO A 175 -26.65 -8.02 -4.69
C PRO A 175 -26.65 -8.56 -3.25
N ASP A 176 -26.48 -9.87 -3.06
CA ASP A 176 -26.56 -10.49 -1.73
C ASP A 176 -25.39 -10.09 -0.82
N GLN A 177 -24.19 -9.91 -1.38
CA GLN A 177 -23.02 -9.43 -0.63
C GLN A 177 -23.20 -8.01 -0.06
N TRP A 178 -24.05 -7.19 -0.67
CA TRP A 178 -24.34 -5.85 -0.17
C TRP A 178 -25.41 -5.86 0.92
N LYS A 179 -26.37 -6.79 0.87
CA LYS A 179 -27.37 -6.97 1.95
C LYS A 179 -26.70 -7.38 3.27
N GLU A 180 -25.73 -8.28 3.21
CA GLU A 180 -24.97 -8.72 4.38
C GLU A 180 -24.14 -7.58 4.99
N ALA A 181 -23.46 -6.80 4.16
CA ALA A 181 -22.67 -5.66 4.62
C ALA A 181 -23.52 -4.51 5.21
N GLU A 182 -24.75 -4.33 4.72
CA GLU A 182 -25.71 -3.36 5.29
C GLU A 182 -26.30 -3.86 6.61
N ALA A 183 -26.58 -5.16 6.74
CA ALA A 183 -27.01 -5.76 8.00
C ALA A 183 -25.93 -5.67 9.08
N GLU A 184 -24.65 -5.93 8.74
CA GLU A 184 -23.52 -5.83 9.66
C GLU A 184 -23.26 -4.38 10.13
N LYS A 185 -23.51 -3.39 9.27
CA LYS A 185 -23.44 -1.96 9.64
C LYS A 185 -24.63 -1.47 10.49
N ALA A 186 -25.77 -2.16 10.42
CA ALA A 186 -26.99 -1.80 11.14
C ALA A 186 -27.05 -2.33 12.57
N GLU A 187 -26.13 -3.22 12.98
CA GLU A 187 -26.03 -3.74 14.34
C GLU A 187 -24.86 -3.14 15.15
N PRO A 188 -24.96 -1.91 15.71
CA PRO A 188 -24.02 -1.47 16.73
C PRO A 188 -24.48 -2.01 18.11
N GLY A 189 -23.91 -3.14 18.52
CA GLY A 189 -23.66 -3.49 19.92
C GLY A 189 -24.85 -3.96 20.78
N VAL A 190 -24.94 -5.28 20.99
CA VAL A 190 -25.21 -5.86 22.31
C VAL A 190 -24.43 -7.18 22.43
N LYS A 191 -23.25 -7.16 23.07
CA LYS A 191 -22.80 -8.31 23.86
C LYS A 191 -22.72 -7.83 25.30
N GLU A 192 -23.84 -7.91 25.99
CA GLU A 192 -23.89 -7.87 27.44
C GLU A 192 -22.92 -8.92 27.99
N THR A 193 -21.92 -8.44 28.72
CA THR A 193 -21.20 -9.23 29.72
C THR A 193 -22.19 -9.76 30.76
N PRO A 194 -22.30 -11.08 30.99
CA PRO A 194 -23.00 -11.57 32.17
C PRO A 194 -22.14 -11.29 33.40
N ALA A 195 -22.73 -10.54 34.33
CA ALA A 195 -22.17 -10.13 35.60
C ALA A 195 -21.66 -11.30 36.45
N GLU A 196 -20.50 -11.09 37.09
CA GLU A 196 -19.95 -11.91 38.15
C GLU A 196 -20.42 -11.38 39.53
N LYS A 197 -20.90 -12.28 40.41
CA LYS A 197 -20.58 -12.43 41.86
C LYS A 197 -21.69 -13.20 42.65
N PRO A 198 -21.42 -13.77 43.85
CA PRO A 198 -20.19 -14.32 44.42
C PRO A 198 -20.36 -15.72 45.10
N ALA A 199 -19.25 -16.25 45.61
CA ALA A 199 -18.94 -17.64 45.98
C ALA A 199 -19.55 -18.23 47.28
N ALA A 200 -19.57 -19.58 47.35
CA ALA A 200 -19.48 -20.36 48.60
C ALA A 200 -18.64 -21.66 48.47
N LYS A 201 -17.46 -21.60 49.08
CA LYS A 201 -16.44 -22.58 49.56
C LYS A 201 -16.75 -24.11 49.57
N LYS A 202 -15.76 -24.93 49.16
CA LYS A 202 -14.86 -25.73 50.06
C LYS A 202 -13.81 -26.63 49.32
N ALA A 203 -12.54 -26.48 49.74
CA ALA A 203 -11.50 -27.48 50.07
C ALA A 203 -10.91 -28.51 49.04
N VAL A 204 -9.76 -28.16 48.40
CA VAL A 204 -8.34 -28.68 48.51
C VAL A 204 -8.13 -30.22 48.64
N PRO A 205 -7.16 -30.93 47.95
CA PRO A 205 -5.71 -30.62 48.00
C PRO A 205 -4.72 -31.02 46.85
N LYS A 206 -3.68 -30.14 46.74
CA LYS A 206 -2.20 -30.33 46.66
C LYS A 206 -1.52 -31.34 45.70
N LYS A 207 -0.59 -30.79 44.87
CA LYS A 207 0.89 -30.98 44.83
C LYS A 207 1.43 -30.21 43.60
N ALA A 208 2.58 -29.55 43.52
CA ALA A 208 3.66 -29.19 44.43
C ALA A 208 4.44 -28.00 43.80
N ALA A 209 4.93 -27.08 44.63
CA ALA A 209 5.89 -26.01 44.33
C ALA A 209 7.33 -26.59 44.30
N ALA A 210 8.45 -25.95 43.98
CA ALA A 210 8.89 -24.76 43.25
C ALA A 210 10.45 -24.74 43.32
N LYS A 211 11.10 -24.05 42.36
CA LYS A 211 12.40 -23.34 42.43
C LYS A 211 13.70 -24.05 42.85
N LYS A 212 14.77 -23.87 42.03
CA LYS A 212 15.98 -23.06 42.32
C LYS A 212 17.04 -23.17 41.18
N THR A 213 17.59 -22.02 40.75
CA THR A 213 18.87 -21.79 40.02
C THR A 213 20.05 -21.72 41.05
N PRO A 214 21.37 -21.47 40.73
CA PRO A 214 22.13 -21.29 39.45
C PRO A 214 23.56 -21.95 39.39
N ALA A 215 24.30 -21.79 38.26
CA ALA A 215 25.71 -21.28 38.14
C ALA A 215 26.72 -22.05 37.22
N LYS A 216 27.40 -21.28 36.32
CA LYS A 216 28.80 -21.31 35.75
C LYS A 216 29.46 -22.67 35.37
N LYS A 217 30.19 -22.86 34.25
CA LYS A 217 31.43 -22.16 33.80
C LYS A 217 31.97 -22.77 32.46
N ALA A 218 32.71 -21.97 31.67
CA ALA A 218 33.78 -22.33 30.68
C ALA A 218 33.35 -23.09 29.38
N ALA A 219 33.95 -22.93 28.19
CA ALA A 219 35.25 -22.41 27.78
C ALA A 219 35.21 -21.87 26.32
N ALA A 220 36.16 -20.97 26.02
CA ALA A 220 36.45 -20.43 24.71
C ALA A 220 37.16 -21.44 23.78
N LYS A 221 36.99 -21.30 22.46
CA LYS A 221 38.07 -21.52 21.48
C LYS A 221 37.79 -20.78 20.17
N LYS A 222 38.67 -19.82 19.88
CA LYS A 222 38.91 -19.21 18.56
C LYS A 222 39.45 -20.27 17.60
N SER A 223 39.08 -20.20 16.32
CA SER A 223 39.99 -20.60 15.24
C SER A 223 39.78 -19.70 14.01
N VAL A 224 40.91 -19.26 13.44
CA VAL A 224 41.13 -18.25 12.41
C VAL A 224 41.07 -18.89 11.01
N PRO A 225 40.71 -18.14 9.94
CA PRO A 225 40.63 -18.66 8.58
C PRO A 225 42.02 -18.94 7.98
N LYS A 226 42.11 -19.94 7.08
CA LYS A 226 43.32 -20.25 6.31
C LYS A 226 43.11 -19.91 4.83
N LYS A 227 44.01 -19.07 4.32
CA LYS A 227 44.12 -18.60 2.93
C LYS A 227 44.92 -19.61 2.08
N ALA A 228 44.61 -19.58 0.78
CA ALA A 228 45.44 -19.87 -0.39
C ALA A 228 45.76 -21.33 -0.80
N ALA A 229 45.41 -21.66 -2.05
CA ALA A 229 46.38 -22.04 -3.08
C ALA A 229 45.75 -21.97 -4.49
N ALA A 230 46.43 -21.28 -5.40
CA ALA A 230 46.25 -21.34 -6.85
C ALA A 230 47.03 -22.54 -7.43
N LYS A 231 46.51 -23.13 -8.52
CA LYS A 231 47.22 -23.67 -9.71
C LYS A 231 46.34 -24.70 -10.43
N LYS A 232 45.82 -24.37 -11.61
CA LYS A 232 46.40 -24.70 -12.93
C LYS A 232 45.55 -24.05 -14.02
#